data_AF-A0A6L9L1L4-F1
#
_entry.id   AF-A0A6L9L1L4-F1
#
_cell.length_a   1.000
_cell.length_b   1.000
_cell.length_c   1.000
_cell.angle_alpha   90.00
_cell.angle_beta   90.00
_cell.angle_gamma   90.00
#
_symmetry.space_group_name_H-M   'P 1'
#
loop_
_entity.id
_entity.type
_entity.pdbx_description
1 polymer ?
#
loop_
_entity_poly.entity_id
_entity_poly.type
_entity_poly.pdbx_seq_one_letter_code
_entity_poly.pdbx_strand_id
1 'polypeptide(L)'
;MLRFLLVFLLIPAFAKAQSITDGLGAYRIGITTASTINTSLFLEEDQPRVKGTLALSCPHIRKFTATQITIDEVLLTNLSLFFYNDTLFRISCDYSDTLRRIFRPRLGSDIPLPTVRNRRCLQRSDGFQVISGTWWENPTTAAMVIACKGYDEHCQAKNIVRLTIYHKARAALSSECDLEPGYPFLEEIDRLLKQ
;
A
#
# COMPACT_ATOMS: atom_id res chain seq x y z
N MET A 1 48.70 -29.42 -11.22
CA MET A 1 47.59 -29.51 -10.24
C MET A 1 47.15 -28.09 -9.83
N LEU A 2 46.77 -27.24 -10.79
CA LEU A 2 46.52 -25.81 -10.56
C LEU A 2 45.61 -25.22 -11.66
N ARG A 3 44.44 -25.80 -11.89
CA ARG A 3 43.52 -25.31 -12.96
C ARG A 3 42.02 -25.26 -12.57
N PHE A 4 41.66 -25.58 -11.33
CA PHE A 4 40.25 -25.58 -10.90
C PHE A 4 39.90 -24.55 -9.80
N LEU A 5 40.83 -23.65 -9.43
CA LEU A 5 40.65 -22.75 -8.28
C LEU A 5 40.20 -21.32 -8.63
N LEU A 6 39.74 -21.08 -9.86
CA LEU A 6 39.45 -19.72 -10.37
C LEU A 6 38.02 -19.55 -10.89
N VAL A 7 37.09 -20.42 -10.49
CA VAL A 7 35.66 -20.31 -10.82
C VAL A 7 34.82 -19.82 -9.63
N PHE A 8 35.34 -19.88 -8.40
CA PHE A 8 34.60 -19.48 -7.19
C PHE A 8 34.69 -17.99 -6.82
N LEU A 9 35.54 -17.20 -7.50
CA LEU A 9 35.82 -15.79 -7.15
C LEU A 9 34.98 -14.75 -7.92
N LEU A 10 34.06 -15.20 -8.78
CA LEU A 10 33.16 -14.32 -9.55
C LEU A 10 31.72 -14.26 -9.00
N ILE A 11 31.44 -14.89 -7.86
CA ILE A 11 30.08 -14.98 -7.30
C ILE A 11 29.64 -13.78 -6.40
N PRO A 12 30.41 -12.72 -6.06
CA PRO A 12 29.88 -11.71 -5.12
C PRO A 12 29.12 -10.55 -5.77
N ALA A 13 28.83 -10.56 -7.09
CA ALA A 13 28.23 -9.39 -7.76
C ALA A 13 26.70 -9.46 -7.98
N PHE A 14 26.06 -10.61 -7.78
CA PHE A 14 24.61 -10.77 -8.03
C PHE A 14 23.77 -10.97 -6.78
N ALA A 15 24.34 -10.80 -5.58
CA ALA A 15 23.56 -10.61 -4.38
C ALA A 15 22.97 -9.19 -4.37
N LYS A 16 22.08 -8.89 -5.33
CA LYS A 16 21.10 -7.83 -5.13
C LYS A 16 20.32 -8.27 -3.89
N ALA A 17 20.52 -7.57 -2.77
CA ALA A 17 19.67 -7.69 -1.60
C ALA A 17 18.22 -7.72 -2.10
N GLN A 18 17.55 -8.86 -1.95
CA GLN A 18 16.19 -9.04 -2.43
C GLN A 18 15.32 -8.00 -1.72
N SER A 19 14.70 -7.11 -2.48
CA SER A 19 13.80 -6.12 -1.90
C SER A 19 12.61 -6.85 -1.29
N ILE A 20 12.38 -6.62 0.01
CA ILE A 20 11.30 -7.23 0.77
C ILE A 20 10.16 -6.22 0.78
N THR A 21 9.27 -6.34 -0.20
CA THR A 21 8.01 -5.58 -0.31
C THR A 21 6.81 -6.44 0.10
N ASP A 22 7.02 -7.44 0.95
CA ASP A 22 6.05 -8.52 1.19
C ASP A 22 5.16 -8.31 2.42
N GLY A 23 5.27 -7.20 3.16
CA GLY A 23 4.40 -6.94 4.30
C GLY A 23 4.89 -5.94 5.33
N LEU A 24 4.23 -5.95 6.50
CA LEU A 24 4.59 -5.19 7.71
C LEU A 24 4.58 -6.13 8.92
N GLY A 25 5.77 -6.39 9.47
CA GLY A 25 5.97 -7.29 10.61
C GLY A 25 5.32 -8.66 10.40
N ALA A 26 4.42 -9.05 11.29
CA ALA A 26 3.69 -10.31 11.22
C ALA A 26 2.67 -10.41 10.07
N TYR A 27 2.29 -9.29 9.44
CA TYR A 27 1.31 -9.28 8.35
C TYR A 27 2.04 -9.32 7.01
N ARG A 28 2.07 -10.50 6.38
CA ARG A 28 2.76 -10.77 5.12
C ARG A 28 1.78 -11.08 4.00
N ILE A 29 1.89 -10.32 2.92
CA ILE A 29 1.14 -10.47 1.68
C ILE A 29 1.34 -11.90 1.14
N GLY A 30 0.25 -12.56 0.80
CA GLY A 30 0.27 -13.92 0.27
C GLY A 30 0.39 -15.03 1.31
N ILE A 31 0.69 -14.70 2.58
CA ILE A 31 0.98 -15.68 3.64
C ILE A 31 -0.03 -15.58 4.78
N THR A 32 -0.26 -14.38 5.32
CA THR A 32 -1.18 -14.20 6.45
C THR A 32 -2.61 -14.55 6.05
N THR A 33 -3.31 -15.30 6.89
CA THR A 33 -4.71 -15.66 6.67
C THR A 33 -5.67 -14.87 7.56
N ALA A 34 -6.91 -14.65 7.13
CA ALA A 34 -7.84 -13.84 7.93
C ALA A 34 -8.20 -14.52 9.25
N SER A 35 -8.22 -15.86 9.27
CA SER A 35 -8.34 -16.68 10.48
C SER A 35 -7.26 -16.43 11.55
N THR A 36 -6.10 -15.86 11.19
CA THR A 36 -5.02 -15.54 12.14
C THR A 36 -5.11 -14.14 12.73
N ILE A 37 -6.08 -13.32 12.29
CA ILE A 37 -6.23 -11.96 12.78
C ILE A 37 -6.79 -11.96 14.19
N ASN A 38 -6.11 -11.22 15.07
CA ASN A 38 -6.54 -11.04 16.44
C ASN A 38 -7.71 -10.05 16.50
N THR A 39 -8.92 -10.57 16.64
CA THR A 39 -10.17 -9.79 16.70
C THR A 39 -10.31 -8.91 17.95
N SER A 40 -9.43 -9.05 18.94
CA SER A 40 -9.35 -8.08 20.05
C SER A 40 -8.62 -6.78 19.67
N LEU A 41 -7.81 -6.81 18.61
CA LEU A 41 -7.03 -5.67 18.11
C LEU A 41 -7.58 -5.10 16.81
N PHE A 42 -8.39 -5.87 16.10
CA PHE A 42 -8.97 -5.50 14.81
C PHE A 42 -10.49 -5.62 14.85
N LEU A 43 -11.14 -4.64 14.23
CA LEU A 43 -12.54 -4.73 13.85
C LEU A 43 -12.64 -5.34 12.45
N GLU A 44 -13.42 -6.40 12.30
CA GLU A 44 -13.83 -6.87 10.97
C GLU A 44 -14.95 -5.94 10.46
N GLU A 45 -14.77 -5.40 9.26
CA GLU A 45 -15.77 -4.55 8.61
C GLU A 45 -16.70 -5.37 7.71
N ASP A 46 -17.86 -4.79 7.41
CA ASP A 46 -18.80 -5.37 6.46
C ASP A 46 -18.14 -5.64 5.10
N GLN A 47 -18.64 -6.67 4.42
CA GLN A 47 -18.13 -7.04 3.10
C GLN A 47 -18.25 -5.86 2.12
N PRO A 48 -17.17 -5.56 1.37
CA PRO A 48 -17.22 -4.57 0.30
C PRO A 48 -18.31 -4.89 -0.72
N ARG A 49 -18.84 -3.87 -1.39
CA ARG A 49 -19.83 -4.02 -2.45
C ARG A 49 -19.16 -4.06 -3.82
N VAL A 50 -19.84 -4.58 -4.84
CA VAL A 50 -19.40 -4.45 -6.23
C VAL A 50 -19.61 -3.01 -6.69
N LYS A 51 -18.60 -2.41 -7.32
CA LYS A 51 -18.64 -1.04 -7.85
C LYS A 51 -19.85 -0.84 -8.76
N GLY A 52 -20.51 0.31 -8.63
CA GLY A 52 -21.69 0.65 -9.43
C GLY A 52 -22.96 -0.11 -9.05
N THR A 53 -22.94 -0.92 -7.99
CA THR A 53 -24.11 -1.62 -7.47
C THR A 53 -24.29 -1.34 -5.98
N LEU A 54 -25.54 -1.20 -5.53
CA LEU A 54 -25.83 -1.02 -4.10
C LEU A 54 -26.09 -2.33 -3.37
N ALA A 55 -26.28 -3.45 -4.07
CA ALA A 55 -26.82 -4.67 -3.48
C ALA A 55 -25.87 -5.89 -3.50
N LEU A 56 -24.92 -5.94 -4.42
CA LEU A 56 -24.04 -7.11 -4.56
C LEU A 56 -22.81 -6.95 -3.68
N SER A 57 -22.59 -7.91 -2.78
CA SER A 57 -21.37 -7.98 -1.99
C SER A 57 -20.24 -8.65 -2.78
N CYS A 58 -19.02 -8.43 -2.34
CA CYS A 58 -17.82 -9.15 -2.75
C CYS A 58 -17.49 -10.23 -1.70
N PRO A 59 -18.09 -11.43 -1.79
CA PRO A 59 -17.98 -12.45 -0.73
C PRO A 59 -16.57 -12.99 -0.55
N HIS A 60 -15.71 -12.83 -1.55
CA HIS A 60 -14.31 -13.24 -1.50
C HIS A 60 -13.43 -12.28 -0.71
N ILE A 61 -13.93 -11.09 -0.36
CA ILE A 61 -13.17 -10.06 0.35
C ILE A 61 -13.58 -9.96 1.81
N ARG A 62 -12.57 -9.89 2.68
CA ARG A 62 -12.73 -9.51 4.09
C ARG A 62 -11.80 -8.35 4.40
N LYS A 63 -12.26 -7.39 5.20
CA LYS A 63 -11.50 -6.19 5.60
C LYS A 63 -11.43 -6.14 7.12
N PHE A 64 -10.24 -5.95 7.64
CA PHE A 64 -9.99 -5.77 9.07
C PHE A 64 -9.30 -4.44 9.28
N THR A 65 -9.77 -3.66 10.24
CA THR A 65 -9.21 -2.35 10.55
C THR A 65 -8.83 -2.19 12.00
N ALA A 66 -7.76 -1.42 12.23
CA ALA A 66 -7.30 -1.03 13.56
C ALA A 66 -6.93 0.45 13.52
N THR A 67 -7.51 1.24 14.42
CA THR A 67 -7.19 2.67 14.53
C THR A 67 -5.74 2.87 14.95
N GLN A 68 -5.25 2.06 15.90
CA GLN A 68 -3.88 2.07 16.39
C GLN A 68 -3.44 0.65 16.74
N ILE A 69 -2.24 0.26 16.30
CA ILE A 69 -1.64 -1.02 16.67
C ILE A 69 -0.12 -0.90 16.64
N THR A 70 0.55 -1.53 17.59
CA THR A 70 2.02 -1.60 17.61
C THR A 70 2.47 -2.92 17.00
N ILE A 71 3.35 -2.85 15.99
CA ILE A 71 3.97 -4.02 15.34
C ILE A 71 5.46 -3.79 15.32
N ASP A 72 6.25 -4.73 15.85
CA ASP A 72 7.71 -4.63 15.92
C ASP A 72 8.17 -3.26 16.49
N GLU A 73 7.53 -2.82 17.58
CA GLU A 73 7.78 -1.52 18.24
C GLU A 73 7.40 -0.28 17.42
N VAL A 74 6.78 -0.46 16.25
CA VAL A 74 6.27 0.63 15.41
C VAL A 74 4.77 0.79 15.64
N LEU A 75 4.37 1.95 16.16
CA LEU A 75 2.97 2.35 16.18
C LEU A 75 2.49 2.64 14.76
N LEU A 76 1.52 1.86 14.29
CA LEU A 76 0.78 2.08 13.06
C LEU A 76 -0.59 2.68 13.39
N THR A 77 -1.04 3.60 12.55
CA THR A 77 -2.37 4.21 12.65
C THR A 77 -3.18 3.95 11.39
N ASN A 78 -4.50 3.84 11.58
CA ASN A 78 -5.49 3.60 10.52
C ASN A 78 -5.10 2.43 9.60
N LEU A 79 -4.66 1.32 10.23
CA LEU A 79 -4.27 0.10 9.54
C LEU A 79 -5.50 -0.60 9.00
N SER A 80 -5.42 -1.05 7.76
CA SER A 80 -6.42 -1.85 7.07
C SER A 80 -5.74 -3.05 6.41
N LEU A 81 -6.25 -4.24 6.68
CA LEU A 81 -5.83 -5.50 6.11
C LEU A 81 -6.96 -6.04 5.24
N PHE A 82 -6.66 -6.37 3.99
CA PHE A 82 -7.64 -6.91 3.05
C PHE A 82 -7.24 -8.32 2.62
N PHE A 83 -8.21 -9.22 2.69
CA PHE A 83 -8.04 -10.63 2.39
C PHE A 83 -8.89 -11.01 1.18
N TYR A 84 -8.34 -11.83 0.29
CA TYR A 84 -9.03 -12.42 -0.85
C TYR A 84 -9.00 -13.94 -0.65
N ASN A 85 -10.17 -14.58 -0.54
CA ASN A 85 -10.28 -16.01 -0.20
C ASN A 85 -9.37 -16.39 0.99
N ASP A 86 -9.59 -15.70 2.12
CA ASP A 86 -8.85 -15.88 3.37
C ASP A 86 -7.37 -15.50 3.35
N THR A 87 -6.78 -15.06 2.22
CA THR A 87 -5.35 -14.72 2.18
C THR A 87 -5.10 -13.23 2.02
N LEU A 88 -4.21 -12.66 2.85
CA LEU A 88 -3.86 -11.25 2.84
C LEU A 88 -3.31 -10.87 1.47
N PHE A 89 -3.89 -9.84 0.86
CA PHE A 89 -3.45 -9.34 -0.44
C PHE A 89 -3.23 -7.84 -0.45
N ARG A 90 -3.67 -7.09 0.57
CA ARG A 90 -3.40 -5.67 0.69
C ARG A 90 -3.29 -5.23 2.14
N ILE A 91 -2.33 -4.37 2.41
CA ILE A 91 -2.12 -3.65 3.67
C ILE A 91 -2.18 -2.16 3.35
N SER A 92 -2.86 -1.37 4.17
CA SER A 92 -2.89 0.10 4.04
C SER A 92 -2.84 0.76 5.40
N CYS A 93 -1.97 1.74 5.62
CA CYS A 93 -1.85 2.46 6.89
C CYS A 93 -1.22 3.84 6.69
N ASP A 94 -1.31 4.70 7.70
CA ASP A 94 -0.64 5.99 7.64
C ASP A 94 0.89 5.80 7.67
N TYR A 95 1.58 6.58 6.82
CA TYR A 95 3.02 6.47 6.64
C TYR A 95 3.75 7.51 7.48
N SER A 96 4.02 7.13 8.74
CA SER A 96 4.76 7.96 9.69
C SER A 96 6.26 8.05 9.37
N ASP A 97 6.95 9.03 9.95
CA ASP A 97 8.41 9.16 9.81
C ASP A 97 9.17 7.95 10.37
N THR A 98 8.63 7.30 11.41
CA THR A 98 9.19 6.06 11.96
C THR A 98 9.05 4.92 10.97
N LEU A 99 7.86 4.74 10.39
CA LEU A 99 7.64 3.72 9.38
C LEU A 99 8.53 3.97 8.15
N ARG A 100 8.69 5.24 7.73
CA ARG A 100 9.60 5.60 6.63
C ARG A 100 11.05 5.16 6.88
N ARG A 101 11.57 5.39 8.08
CA ARG A 101 12.96 5.03 8.43
C ARG A 101 13.19 3.52 8.40
N ILE A 102 12.20 2.73 8.81
CA ILE A 102 12.33 1.27 8.93
C ILE A 102 12.02 0.58 7.60
N PHE A 103 11.03 1.08 6.86
CA PHE A 103 10.51 0.45 5.67
C PHE A 103 11.35 0.79 4.43
N ARG A 104 11.73 2.06 4.22
CA ARG A 104 12.43 2.51 3.00
C ARG A 104 13.70 1.71 2.67
N PRO A 105 14.59 1.37 3.64
CA PRO A 105 15.80 0.60 3.33
C PRO A 105 15.54 -0.80 2.76
N ARG A 106 14.32 -1.34 2.91
CA ARG A 106 13.95 -2.71 2.52
C ARG A 106 13.36 -2.81 1.11
N LEU A 107 12.95 -1.69 0.50
CA LEU A 107 12.12 -1.70 -0.72
C LEU A 107 12.90 -1.67 -2.03
N GLY A 108 14.23 -1.61 -1.98
CA GLY A 108 15.07 -1.51 -3.18
C GLY A 108 14.91 -0.15 -3.88
N SER A 109 15.05 -0.16 -5.21
CA SER A 109 14.93 1.05 -6.05
C SER A 109 13.49 1.56 -6.10
N ASP A 110 13.31 2.85 -5.87
CA ASP A 110 12.04 3.55 -6.04
C ASP A 110 11.81 4.01 -7.47
N ILE A 111 10.53 4.07 -7.84
CA ILE A 111 10.00 4.74 -9.02
C ILE A 111 9.18 5.95 -8.51
N PRO A 112 9.61 7.19 -8.76
CA PRO A 112 8.81 8.35 -8.37
C PRO A 112 7.51 8.40 -9.20
N LEU A 113 6.39 8.67 -8.54
CA LEU A 113 5.11 8.87 -9.21
C LEU A 113 4.97 10.32 -9.68
N PRO A 114 4.19 10.57 -10.76
CA PRO A 114 3.88 11.93 -11.19
C PRO A 114 3.30 12.77 -10.06
N THR A 115 3.69 14.04 -10.01
CA THR A 115 3.09 15.00 -9.08
C THR A 115 1.93 15.71 -9.75
N VAL A 116 0.77 15.67 -9.11
CA VAL A 116 -0.47 16.27 -9.59
C VAL A 116 -0.80 17.47 -8.72
N ARG A 117 -1.21 18.56 -9.36
CA ARG A 117 -1.69 19.75 -8.65
C ARG A 117 -3.07 20.12 -9.15
N ASN A 118 -4.08 19.89 -8.32
CA ASN A 118 -5.47 20.14 -8.63
C ASN A 118 -6.01 21.29 -7.78
N ARG A 119 -6.77 22.20 -8.40
CA ARG A 119 -7.50 23.21 -7.63
C ARG A 119 -8.76 22.56 -7.04
N ARG A 120 -8.83 22.46 -5.72
CA ARG A 120 -9.96 21.83 -4.99
C ARG A 120 -10.79 22.86 -4.24
N CYS A 121 -10.15 23.88 -3.66
CA CYS A 121 -10.81 24.97 -2.98
C CYS A 121 -10.83 26.23 -3.87
N LEU A 122 -12.00 26.60 -4.38
CA LEU A 122 -12.17 27.76 -5.25
C LEU A 122 -12.12 29.10 -4.49
N GLN A 123 -12.47 29.08 -3.19
CA GLN A 123 -12.54 30.27 -2.33
C GLN A 123 -11.16 30.84 -1.96
N ARG A 124 -10.08 30.09 -2.21
CA ARG A 124 -8.71 30.49 -1.87
C ARG A 124 -7.83 30.57 -3.11
N SER A 125 -6.91 31.53 -3.12
CA SER A 125 -5.88 31.65 -4.17
C SER A 125 -4.84 30.53 -4.09
N ASP A 126 -4.60 29.99 -2.90
CA ASP A 126 -3.72 28.85 -2.61
C ASP A 126 -4.49 27.53 -2.43
N GLY A 127 -5.77 27.49 -2.83
CA GLY A 127 -6.71 26.37 -2.67
C GLY A 127 -6.42 25.12 -3.52
N PHE A 128 -5.15 24.77 -3.66
CA PHE A 128 -4.67 23.62 -4.40
C PHE A 128 -4.43 22.43 -3.48
N GLN A 129 -4.58 21.25 -4.06
CA GLN A 129 -4.16 19.97 -3.52
C GLN A 129 -3.02 19.46 -4.39
N VAL A 130 -1.92 19.07 -3.75
CA VAL A 130 -0.77 18.43 -4.38
C VAL A 130 -0.76 16.98 -3.98
N ILE A 131 -0.79 16.09 -4.98
CA ILE A 131 -0.68 14.65 -4.82
C ILE A 131 0.67 14.24 -5.40
N SER A 132 1.44 13.46 -4.66
CA SER A 132 2.73 12.93 -5.08
C SER A 132 2.89 11.54 -4.50
N GLY A 133 3.87 10.79 -4.99
CA GLY A 133 4.13 9.49 -4.39
C GLY A 133 5.39 8.81 -4.90
N THR A 134 5.57 7.61 -4.39
CA THR A 134 6.69 6.75 -4.70
C THR A 134 6.20 5.33 -4.75
N TRP A 135 6.72 4.57 -5.71
CA TRP A 135 6.33 3.22 -6.00
C TRP A 135 7.53 2.28 -5.94
N TRP A 136 7.32 1.07 -5.44
CA TRP A 136 8.27 -0.02 -5.43
C TRP A 136 7.55 -1.27 -5.89
N GLU A 137 8.22 -2.09 -6.70
CA GLU A 137 7.64 -3.35 -7.13
C GLU A 137 8.66 -4.45 -7.29
N ASN A 138 8.15 -5.67 -7.13
CA ASN A 138 8.77 -6.89 -7.58
C ASN A 138 7.74 -7.70 -8.42
N PRO A 139 8.05 -8.92 -8.88
CA PRO A 139 7.14 -9.66 -9.75
C PRO A 139 5.74 -9.92 -9.17
N THR A 140 5.62 -10.12 -7.85
CA THR A 140 4.36 -10.55 -7.20
C THR A 140 3.66 -9.42 -6.42
N THR A 141 4.43 -8.51 -5.85
CA THR A 141 3.97 -7.47 -4.93
C THR A 141 4.38 -6.08 -5.38
N ALA A 142 3.59 -5.09 -4.98
CA ALA A 142 3.89 -3.69 -5.13
C ALA A 142 3.66 -2.98 -3.79
N ALA A 143 4.45 -1.95 -3.54
CA ALA A 143 4.28 -1.02 -2.44
C ALA A 143 4.26 0.40 -3.00
N MET A 144 3.44 1.26 -2.41
CA MET A 144 3.38 2.67 -2.78
C MET A 144 3.12 3.54 -1.58
N VAL A 145 3.75 4.69 -1.59
CA VAL A 145 3.49 5.78 -0.65
C VAL A 145 2.88 6.91 -1.45
N ILE A 146 1.70 7.35 -1.03
CA ILE A 146 1.02 8.50 -1.61
C ILE A 146 0.93 9.59 -0.55
N ALA A 147 1.38 10.78 -0.90
CA ALA A 147 1.28 11.99 -0.09
C ALA A 147 0.29 12.95 -0.74
N CYS A 148 -0.66 13.44 0.05
CA CYS A 148 -1.62 14.45 -0.35
C CYS A 148 -1.53 15.64 0.61
N LYS A 149 -1.20 16.80 0.06
CA LYS A 149 -0.99 18.04 0.83
C LYS A 149 -1.74 19.20 0.20
N GLY A 150 -2.39 20.03 1.00
CA GLY A 150 -3.07 21.25 0.54
C GLY A 150 -4.49 21.31 1.08
N TYR A 151 -5.46 21.59 0.21
CA TYR A 151 -6.88 21.75 0.59
C TYR A 151 -7.79 20.75 -0.11
N ASP A 152 -8.86 20.32 0.56
CA ASP A 152 -9.94 19.56 -0.07
C ASP A 152 -11.04 20.46 -0.65
N GLU A 153 -12.11 19.83 -1.15
CA GLU A 153 -13.27 20.50 -1.73
C GLU A 153 -14.09 21.33 -0.72
N HIS A 154 -13.95 21.05 0.57
CA HIS A 154 -14.54 21.80 1.67
C HIS A 154 -13.58 22.87 2.22
N CYS A 155 -12.49 23.16 1.47
CA CYS A 155 -11.43 24.09 1.85
C CYS A 155 -10.75 23.76 3.20
N GLN A 156 -10.81 22.50 3.63
CA GLN A 156 -10.10 22.04 4.83
C GLN A 156 -8.67 21.64 4.48
N ALA A 157 -7.73 22.02 5.35
CA ALA A 157 -6.35 21.63 5.18
C ALA A 157 -6.20 20.10 5.33
N LYS A 158 -5.52 19.49 4.37
CA LYS A 158 -5.20 18.06 4.36
C LYS A 158 -3.68 17.91 4.24
N ASN A 159 -3.13 17.06 5.10
CA ASN A 159 -1.77 16.57 4.98
C ASN A 159 -1.78 15.11 5.40
N ILE A 160 -1.93 14.23 4.42
CA ILE A 160 -2.07 12.80 4.65
C ILE A 160 -0.95 12.11 3.85
N VAL A 161 -0.32 11.11 4.45
CA VAL A 161 0.67 10.26 3.78
C VAL A 161 0.34 8.83 4.13
N ARG A 162 0.22 7.96 3.13
CA ARG A 162 -0.25 6.59 3.34
C ARG A 162 0.57 5.61 2.54
N LEU A 163 0.87 4.51 3.20
CA LEU A 163 1.52 3.36 2.63
C LEU A 163 0.44 2.36 2.22
N THR A 164 0.58 1.80 1.02
CA THR A 164 -0.19 0.64 0.58
C THR A 164 0.77 -0.41 0.05
N ILE A 165 0.65 -1.65 0.52
CA ILE A 165 1.40 -2.81 0.03
C ILE A 165 0.38 -3.83 -0.46
N TYR A 166 0.59 -4.44 -1.61
CA TYR A 166 -0.38 -5.39 -2.14
C TYR A 166 0.19 -6.43 -3.12
N HIS A 167 -0.54 -7.52 -3.27
CA HIS A 167 -0.30 -8.55 -4.27
C HIS A 167 -0.95 -8.17 -5.60
N LYS A 168 -0.17 -8.07 -6.68
CA LYS A 168 -0.64 -7.54 -7.98
C LYS A 168 -1.79 -8.36 -8.58
N ALA A 169 -1.63 -9.68 -8.67
CA ALA A 169 -2.66 -10.54 -9.28
C ALA A 169 -4.00 -10.50 -8.52
N ARG A 170 -3.98 -10.61 -7.18
CA ARG A 170 -5.21 -10.56 -6.37
C ARG A 170 -5.85 -9.18 -6.34
N ALA A 171 -5.05 -8.11 -6.37
CA ALA A 171 -5.58 -6.77 -6.52
C ALA A 171 -6.37 -6.62 -7.84
N ALA A 172 -5.86 -7.19 -8.95
CA ALA A 172 -6.57 -7.22 -10.22
C ALA A 172 -7.87 -8.04 -10.15
N LEU A 173 -7.87 -9.21 -9.49
CA LEU A 173 -9.09 -10.00 -9.27
C LEU A 173 -10.14 -9.27 -8.41
N SER A 174 -9.72 -8.31 -7.59
CA SER A 174 -10.60 -7.53 -6.71
C SER A 174 -11.00 -6.17 -7.28
N SER A 175 -10.66 -5.85 -8.54
CA SER A 175 -10.84 -4.50 -9.10
C SER A 175 -12.28 -4.05 -9.23
N GLU A 176 -13.19 -5.02 -9.35
CA GLU A 176 -14.65 -4.82 -9.43
C GLU A 176 -15.27 -4.54 -8.06
N CYS A 177 -14.54 -4.81 -6.97
CA CYS A 177 -15.00 -4.52 -5.62
C CYS A 177 -14.71 -3.06 -5.26
N ASP A 178 -15.68 -2.42 -4.62
CA ASP A 178 -15.54 -1.13 -3.97
C ASP A 178 -14.81 -1.32 -2.65
N LEU A 179 -13.52 -1.64 -2.78
CA LEU A 179 -12.58 -1.56 -1.69
C LEU A 179 -12.34 -0.07 -1.50
N GLU A 180 -13.17 0.56 -0.65
CA GLU A 180 -13.06 1.98 -0.26
C GLU A 180 -11.62 2.39 -0.44
N PRO A 181 -11.36 3.33 -1.35
CA PRO A 181 -10.02 3.45 -1.85
C PRO A 181 -9.20 3.87 -0.65
N GLY A 182 -8.18 3.05 -0.32
CA GLY A 182 -7.21 3.41 0.72
C GLY A 182 -6.62 4.81 0.49
N TYR A 183 -6.85 5.39 -0.69
CA TYR A 183 -6.94 6.82 -0.94
C TYR A 183 -7.88 7.18 -2.12
N PRO A 184 -8.75 8.20 -2.03
CA PRO A 184 -9.64 8.65 -3.12
C PRO A 184 -8.93 9.18 -4.39
N PHE A 185 -7.60 9.15 -4.44
CA PHE A 185 -6.79 9.69 -5.54
C PHE A 185 -6.00 8.62 -6.30
N LEU A 186 -6.21 7.34 -5.97
CA LEU A 186 -5.61 6.22 -6.70
C LEU A 186 -6.05 6.22 -8.17
N GLU A 187 -7.29 6.61 -8.45
CA GLU A 187 -7.79 6.75 -9.82
C GLU A 187 -7.09 7.88 -10.59
N GLU A 188 -6.81 9.03 -9.96
CA GLU A 188 -6.00 10.08 -10.59
C GLU A 188 -4.57 9.62 -10.87
N ILE A 189 -3.94 8.85 -9.97
CA ILE A 189 -2.58 8.32 -10.20
C ILE A 189 -2.59 7.26 -11.31
N ASP A 190 -3.53 6.32 -11.29
CA ASP A 190 -3.69 5.29 -12.33
C ASP A 190 -3.95 5.91 -13.70
N ARG A 191 -4.73 6.99 -13.75
CA ARG A 191 -4.98 7.73 -15.00
C ARG A 191 -3.69 8.33 -15.57
N LEU A 192 -2.79 8.78 -14.71
CA LEU A 192 -1.51 9.40 -15.12
C LEU A 192 -0.44 8.39 -15.46
N LEU A 193 -0.49 7.18 -14.91
CA LEU A 193 0.42 6.08 -15.26
C LEU A 193 0.07 5.40 -16.59
N LYS A 194 -1.15 5.60 -17.10
CA LYS A 194 -1.63 5.04 -18.38
C LYS A 194 -1.52 6.00 -19.56
N GLN A 195 -1.00 7.21 -19.35
CA GLN A 195 -0.69 8.19 -20.40
C GLN A 195 0.77 8.04 -20.85
#